data_AF-A0A8S0G381-F1
#
_entry.id   AF-A0A8S0G381-F1
#
_cell.length_a   1.000
_cell.length_b   1.000
_cell.length_c   1.000
_cell.angle_alpha   90.00
_cell.angle_beta   90.00
_cell.angle_gamma   90.00
#
_symmetry.space_group_name_H-M   'P 1'
#
loop_
_entity.id
_entity.type
_entity.pdbx_description
1 polymer ?
#
loop_
_entity_poly.entity_id
_entity_poly.type
_entity_poly.pdbx_seq_one_letter_code
_entity_poly.pdbx_strand_id
1 'polypeptide(L)'
;MQSKGTTIARSHCNIEPVSGLKNLQNLQAVLARRQTGFECEIVAFPQHGLLLSKSESLMREAMQAGAHYVGGLDPTSVDGAMEKSLDTMFQIALDYDKGVDIHLHETTPAGVAAINYMVETVEKTPQLKGKLTISHAFALATLNSNNR
;
A
#
# COMPACT_ATOMS: atom_id res chain seq x y z
N MET A 1 -5.59 -18.44 12.50
CA MET A 1 -6.42 -17.87 11.42
C MET A 1 -7.20 -18.96 10.71
N GLN A 2 -6.55 -19.88 9.99
CA GLN A 2 -7.24 -20.96 9.26
C GLN A 2 -8.07 -21.88 10.16
N SER A 3 -7.54 -22.33 11.30
CA SER A 3 -8.29 -23.12 12.30
C SER A 3 -9.46 -22.37 12.97
N LYS A 4 -9.64 -21.09 12.65
CA LYS A 4 -10.72 -20.22 13.11
C LYS A 4 -11.61 -19.72 11.96
N GLY A 5 -11.52 -20.33 10.78
CA GLY A 5 -12.39 -20.07 9.63
C GLY A 5 -11.89 -19.03 8.63
N THR A 6 -10.74 -18.38 8.84
CA THR A 6 -10.18 -17.43 7.87
C THR A 6 -9.47 -18.18 6.75
N THR A 7 -9.95 -18.03 5.51
CA THR A 7 -9.39 -18.65 4.31
C THR A 7 -8.66 -17.69 3.38
N ILE A 8 -8.86 -16.38 3.54
CA ILE A 8 -8.19 -15.34 2.75
C ILE A 8 -7.63 -14.28 3.69
N ALA A 9 -6.42 -13.83 3.43
CA ALA A 9 -5.81 -12.70 4.11
C ALA A 9 -5.05 -11.81 3.13
N ARG A 10 -4.87 -10.54 3.49
CA ARG A 10 -3.91 -9.65 2.86
C ARG A 10 -2.92 -9.20 3.91
N SER A 11 -1.62 -9.36 3.65
CA SER A 11 -0.56 -8.99 4.56
C SER A 11 0.35 -7.95 3.93
N HIS A 12 0.62 -6.89 4.67
CA HIS A 12 1.69 -5.96 4.34
C HIS A 12 3.03 -6.59 4.68
N CYS A 13 3.97 -6.51 3.75
CA CYS A 13 5.32 -7.04 3.89
C CYS A 13 6.32 -5.92 3.70
N ASN A 14 7.13 -5.67 4.73
CA ASN A 14 8.09 -4.58 4.73
C ASN A 14 9.15 -4.74 3.63
N ILE A 15 9.28 -3.70 2.81
CA ILE A 15 10.32 -3.53 1.79
C ILE A 15 11.08 -2.25 2.14
N GLU A 16 12.33 -2.41 2.57
CA GLU A 16 13.17 -1.30 3.03
C GLU A 16 14.66 -1.65 2.90
N PRO A 17 15.59 -0.67 2.90
CA PRO A 17 16.99 -0.89 2.54
C PRO A 17 17.76 -1.90 3.39
N VAL A 18 17.42 -2.08 4.67
CA VAL A 18 18.09 -3.00 5.59
C VAL A 18 17.74 -4.45 5.27
N SER A 19 16.46 -4.75 5.06
CA SER A 19 15.97 -6.10 4.78
C SER A 19 15.96 -6.44 3.28
N GLY A 20 15.94 -5.43 2.41
CA GLY A 20 15.69 -5.59 0.97
C GLY A 20 14.41 -6.39 0.73
N LEU A 21 14.53 -7.46 -0.07
CA LEU A 21 13.42 -8.38 -0.38
C LEU A 21 13.35 -9.60 0.53
N LYS A 22 14.23 -9.72 1.53
CA LYS A 22 14.35 -10.94 2.34
C LYS A 22 13.05 -11.30 3.06
N ASN A 23 12.33 -10.29 3.55
CA ASN A 23 11.02 -10.48 4.19
C ASN A 23 9.99 -11.05 3.21
N LEU A 24 9.94 -10.52 1.98
CA LEU A 24 9.05 -11.00 0.92
C LEU A 24 9.35 -12.45 0.56
N GLN A 25 10.62 -12.78 0.33
CA GLN A 25 11.06 -14.13 -0.02
C GLN A 25 10.70 -15.14 1.08
N ASN A 26 10.95 -14.78 2.35
CA ASN A 26 10.59 -15.63 3.49
C ASN A 26 9.07 -15.82 3.58
N LEU A 27 8.29 -14.77 3.41
CA LEU A 27 6.83 -14.84 3.45
C LEU A 27 6.29 -15.73 2.32
N GLN A 28 6.76 -15.55 1.09
CA GLN A 28 6.41 -16.38 -0.05
C GLN A 28 6.78 -17.86 0.18
N ALA A 29 7.97 -18.14 0.73
CA ALA A 29 8.40 -19.50 1.04
C ALA A 29 7.52 -20.16 2.12
N VAL A 30 7.07 -19.40 3.12
CA VAL A 30 6.13 -19.89 4.14
C VAL A 30 4.75 -20.16 3.54
N LEU A 31 4.24 -19.26 2.70
CA LEU A 31 2.94 -19.41 2.03
C LEU A 31 2.94 -20.61 1.07
N ALA A 32 4.02 -20.85 0.35
CA ALA A 32 4.17 -22.01 -0.55
C ALA A 32 4.17 -23.36 0.17
N ARG A 33 4.51 -23.39 1.47
CA ARG A 33 4.54 -24.62 2.29
C ARG A 33 3.25 -24.87 3.06
N ARG A 34 2.27 -23.97 2.98
CA ARG A 34 1.01 -24.13 3.73
C ARG A 34 0.09 -25.16 3.10
N GLN A 35 -0.77 -25.72 3.95
CA GLN A 35 -1.86 -26.59 3.52
C GLN A 35 -2.86 -25.81 2.65
N THR A 36 -3.49 -26.52 1.72
CA THR A 36 -4.50 -25.98 0.82
C THR A 36 -5.66 -25.32 1.59
N GLY A 37 -6.31 -24.33 0.97
CA GLY A 37 -7.46 -23.63 1.56
C GLY A 37 -7.13 -22.39 2.39
N PHE A 38 -5.92 -21.84 2.26
CA PHE A 38 -5.59 -20.50 2.75
C PHE A 38 -4.84 -19.70 1.68
N GLU A 39 -5.42 -18.59 1.25
CA GLU A 39 -4.83 -17.66 0.29
C GLU A 39 -4.34 -16.40 1.02
N CYS A 40 -3.17 -15.90 0.62
CA CYS A 40 -2.62 -14.68 1.18
C CYS A 40 -2.12 -13.77 0.06
N GLU A 41 -2.74 -12.61 -0.05
CA GLU A 41 -2.23 -11.51 -0.85
C GLU A 41 -1.11 -10.79 -0.08
N ILE A 42 -0.15 -10.23 -0.81
CA ILE A 42 1.01 -9.54 -0.24
C ILE A 42 1.06 -8.13 -0.79
N VAL A 43 1.09 -7.15 0.10
CA VAL A 43 1.34 -5.75 -0.22
C VAL A 43 2.83 -5.48 0.01
N ALA A 44 3.56 -5.06 -1.02
CA ALA A 44 4.91 -4.53 -0.85
C ALA A 44 4.80 -3.20 -0.11
N PHE A 45 5.39 -3.08 1.09
CA PHE A 45 5.08 -1.96 1.99
C PHE A 45 6.35 -1.21 2.44
N PRO A 46 6.50 0.08 2.08
CA PRO A 46 7.64 0.89 2.50
C PRO A 46 7.37 1.50 3.88
N GLN A 47 7.58 0.72 4.96
CA GLN A 47 7.25 1.14 6.33
C GLN A 47 7.97 2.43 6.78
N HIS A 48 9.11 2.78 6.20
CA HIS A 48 9.87 3.98 6.53
C HIS A 48 9.65 5.12 5.52
N GLY A 49 8.52 5.10 4.78
CA GLY A 49 8.21 6.04 3.70
C GLY A 49 8.83 5.65 2.38
N LEU A 50 8.12 5.88 1.27
CA LEU A 50 8.60 5.51 -0.07
C LEU A 50 9.78 6.39 -0.50
N LEU A 51 9.64 7.69 -0.30
CA LEU A 51 10.63 8.70 -0.68
C LEU A 51 11.68 8.86 0.42
N LEU A 52 11.27 8.90 1.68
CA LEU A 52 12.16 9.11 2.82
C LEU A 52 13.24 8.01 2.88
N SER A 53 12.82 6.75 2.74
CA SER A 53 13.74 5.61 2.74
C SER A 53 14.38 5.31 1.38
N LYS A 54 14.03 6.08 0.33
CA LYS A 54 14.48 5.86 -1.06
C LYS A 54 14.19 4.43 -1.56
N SER A 55 13.04 3.89 -1.19
CA SER A 55 12.69 2.48 -1.44
C SER A 55 12.02 2.24 -2.79
N GLU A 56 11.90 3.23 -3.68
CA GLU A 56 11.23 3.05 -4.97
C GLU A 56 11.78 1.87 -5.78
N SER A 57 13.11 1.76 -5.92
CA SER A 57 13.71 0.66 -6.68
C SER A 57 13.39 -0.70 -6.05
N LEU A 58 13.50 -0.82 -4.73
CA LEU A 58 13.18 -2.04 -3.99
C LEU A 58 11.70 -2.40 -4.09
N MET A 59 10.81 -1.42 -4.09
CA MET A 59 9.38 -1.62 -4.29
C MET A 59 9.10 -2.18 -5.68
N ARG A 60 9.75 -1.64 -6.73
CA ARG A 60 9.67 -2.17 -8.09
C ARG A 60 10.21 -3.60 -8.18
N GLU A 61 11.33 -3.89 -7.53
CA GLU A 61 11.87 -5.24 -7.44
C GLU A 61 10.91 -6.20 -6.71
N ALA A 62 10.24 -5.74 -5.64
CA ALA A 62 9.23 -6.52 -4.94
C ALA A 62 8.02 -6.84 -5.83
N MET A 63 7.59 -5.90 -6.68
CA MET A 63 6.53 -6.15 -7.66
C MET A 63 6.96 -7.18 -8.70
N GLN A 64 8.19 -7.10 -9.21
CA GLN A 64 8.76 -8.11 -10.12
C GLN A 64 8.86 -9.49 -9.46
N ALA A 65 9.18 -9.53 -8.17
CA ALA A 65 9.26 -10.74 -7.37
C ALA A 65 7.89 -11.34 -7.01
N GLY A 66 6.78 -10.74 -7.44
CA GLY A 66 5.44 -11.29 -7.29
C GLY A 66 4.67 -10.78 -6.06
N ALA A 67 4.98 -9.58 -5.56
CA ALA A 67 4.04 -8.87 -4.70
C ALA A 67 2.73 -8.56 -5.46
N HIS A 68 1.61 -8.57 -4.74
CA HIS A 68 0.27 -8.50 -5.33
C HIS A 68 -0.26 -7.06 -5.40
N TYR A 69 0.13 -6.23 -4.43
CA TYR A 69 -0.27 -4.82 -4.32
C TYR A 69 0.92 -3.93 -3.95
N VAL A 70 0.85 -2.67 -4.36
CA VAL A 70 1.79 -1.62 -3.96
C VAL A 70 1.27 -0.93 -2.71
N GLY A 71 2.11 -0.78 -1.71
CA GLY A 71 1.79 -0.05 -0.48
C GLY A 71 2.44 1.33 -0.42
N GLY A 72 1.99 2.12 0.54
CA GLY A 72 2.56 3.40 0.93
C GLY A 72 2.23 3.68 2.40
N LEU A 73 2.89 4.68 3.00
CA LEU A 73 2.65 5.10 4.37
C LEU A 73 2.69 6.62 4.47
N ASP A 74 1.63 7.23 4.99
CA ASP A 74 1.56 8.62 5.47
C ASP A 74 2.37 9.61 4.60
N PRO A 75 1.87 9.93 3.40
CA PRO A 75 2.65 10.58 2.33
C PRO A 75 3.06 12.02 2.68
N THR A 76 2.41 12.67 3.65
CA THR A 76 2.72 14.03 4.09
C THR A 76 3.74 14.03 5.23
N SER A 77 3.48 13.26 6.28
CA SER A 77 4.19 13.30 7.57
C SER A 77 5.41 12.40 7.61
N VAL A 78 5.40 11.29 6.86
CA VAL A 78 6.58 10.42 6.72
C VAL A 78 7.41 10.85 5.51
N ASP A 79 6.80 10.94 4.33
CA ASP A 79 7.54 11.26 3.10
C ASP A 79 7.80 12.76 2.88
N GLY A 80 7.10 13.66 3.58
CA GLY A 80 7.30 15.11 3.47
C GLY A 80 6.85 15.73 2.15
N ALA A 81 6.38 14.91 1.20
CA ALA A 81 6.04 15.32 -0.16
C ALA A 81 4.84 14.50 -0.68
N MET A 82 3.65 14.88 -0.22
CA MET A 82 2.41 14.12 -0.40
C MET A 82 2.14 13.72 -1.85
N GLU A 83 2.04 14.69 -2.76
CA GLU A 83 1.73 14.44 -4.17
C GLU A 83 2.77 13.54 -4.83
N LYS A 84 4.06 13.85 -4.63
CA LYS A 84 5.16 13.06 -5.19
C LYS A 84 5.15 11.62 -4.69
N SER A 85 4.90 11.40 -3.39
CA SER A 85 4.85 10.05 -2.81
C SER A 85 3.69 9.24 -3.41
N LEU A 86 2.51 9.85 -3.49
CA LEU A 86 1.32 9.21 -4.06
C LEU A 86 1.50 8.94 -5.57
N ASP A 87 2.04 9.88 -6.33
CA ASP A 87 2.33 9.73 -7.76
C ASP A 87 3.31 8.59 -8.01
N THR A 88 4.41 8.53 -7.25
CA THR A 88 5.37 7.42 -7.37
C THR A 88 4.70 6.08 -7.05
N MET A 89 3.91 6.00 -5.99
CA MET A 89 3.18 4.78 -5.61
C MET A 89 2.20 4.34 -6.72
N PHE A 90 1.39 5.26 -7.25
CA PHE A 90 0.45 4.96 -8.34
C PHE A 90 1.18 4.59 -9.63
N GLN A 91 2.29 5.23 -9.95
CA GLN A 91 3.08 4.89 -11.13
C GLN A 91 3.62 3.46 -11.04
N ILE A 92 4.14 3.03 -9.88
CA ILE A 92 4.54 1.63 -9.67
C ILE A 92 3.34 0.70 -9.90
N ALA A 93 2.17 1.04 -9.35
CA ALA A 93 0.97 0.21 -9.50
C ALA A 93 0.55 0.06 -10.98
N LEU A 94 0.62 1.15 -11.75
CA LEU A 94 0.35 1.16 -13.19
C LEU A 94 1.37 0.35 -13.98
N ASP A 95 2.66 0.51 -13.69
CA ASP A 95 3.75 -0.18 -14.40
C ASP A 95 3.65 -1.70 -14.30
N TYR A 96 3.07 -2.22 -13.21
CA TYR A 96 2.90 -3.65 -12.95
C TYR A 96 1.45 -4.15 -13.06
N ASP A 97 0.51 -3.29 -13.48
CA ASP A 97 -0.93 -3.55 -13.53
C ASP A 97 -1.51 -4.12 -12.21
N LYS A 98 -1.06 -3.58 -11.07
CA LYS A 98 -1.47 -4.01 -9.72
C LYS A 98 -2.30 -2.95 -9.02
N GLY A 99 -2.93 -3.36 -7.91
CA GLY A 99 -3.64 -2.45 -7.03
C GLY A 99 -2.75 -1.81 -5.97
N VAL A 100 -3.33 -0.87 -5.25
CA VAL A 100 -2.71 -0.12 -4.16
C VAL A 100 -3.41 -0.42 -2.84
N ASP A 101 -2.64 -0.58 -1.78
CA ASP A 101 -3.12 -0.65 -0.39
C ASP A 101 -2.22 0.19 0.53
N ILE A 102 -2.63 1.44 0.74
CA ILE A 102 -1.86 2.46 1.46
C ILE A 102 -2.32 2.55 2.92
N HIS A 103 -1.37 2.64 3.86
CA HIS A 103 -1.65 3.01 5.23
C HIS A 103 -1.74 4.53 5.35
N LEU A 104 -2.89 5.03 5.80
CA LEU A 104 -3.12 6.45 6.04
C LEU A 104 -3.63 6.66 7.46
N HIS A 105 -2.70 6.99 8.36
CA HIS A 105 -2.97 7.36 9.75
C HIS A 105 -3.14 8.87 9.90
N GLU A 106 -2.74 9.64 8.89
CA GLU A 106 -2.88 11.09 8.88
C GLU A 106 -4.33 11.50 9.14
N THR A 107 -4.51 12.42 10.08
CA THR A 107 -5.80 13.04 10.39
C THR A 107 -5.95 14.35 9.61
N THR A 108 -7.03 15.10 9.87
CA THR A 108 -7.23 16.43 9.26
C THR A 108 -6.14 17.43 9.68
N PRO A 109 -5.63 18.29 8.76
CA PRO A 109 -6.06 18.43 7.35
C PRO A 109 -5.31 17.53 6.35
N ALA A 110 -4.13 17.02 6.71
CA ALA A 110 -3.25 16.30 5.79
C ALA A 110 -3.90 15.04 5.21
N GLY A 111 -4.52 14.20 6.04
CA GLY A 111 -5.16 12.96 5.59
C GLY A 111 -6.36 13.21 4.67
N VAL A 112 -7.12 14.30 4.87
CA VAL A 112 -8.22 14.67 3.96
C VAL A 112 -7.67 15.09 2.60
N ALA A 113 -6.61 15.89 2.58
CA ALA A 113 -5.94 16.27 1.35
C ALA A 113 -5.40 15.04 0.59
N ALA A 114 -4.76 14.10 1.29
CA ALA A 114 -4.26 12.86 0.70
C ALA A 114 -5.40 11.99 0.13
N ILE A 115 -6.52 11.85 0.85
CA ILE A 115 -7.70 11.11 0.35
C ILE A 115 -8.25 11.75 -0.91
N ASN A 116 -8.49 13.07 -0.90
CA ASN A 116 -9.03 13.77 -2.07
C ASN A 116 -8.11 13.63 -3.28
N TYR A 117 -6.79 13.79 -3.07
CA TYR A 117 -5.81 13.61 -4.13
C TYR A 117 -5.86 12.19 -4.73
N MET A 118 -5.87 11.16 -3.88
CA MET A 118 -5.94 9.77 -4.34
C MET A 118 -7.24 9.47 -5.11
N VAL A 119 -8.38 9.99 -4.63
CA VAL A 119 -9.68 9.82 -5.30
C VAL A 119 -9.66 10.48 -6.67
N GLU A 120 -9.21 11.74 -6.76
CA GLU A 120 -9.09 12.45 -8.04
C GLU A 120 -8.18 11.72 -9.03
N THR A 121 -7.04 11.20 -8.55
CA THR A 121 -6.11 10.43 -9.39
C THR A 121 -6.77 9.15 -9.92
N VAL A 122 -7.49 8.40 -9.08
CA VAL A 122 -8.23 7.20 -9.51
C VAL A 122 -9.36 7.53 -10.48
N GLU A 123 -10.06 8.66 -10.30
CA GLU A 123 -11.10 9.10 -11.22
C GLU A 123 -10.55 9.42 -12.62
N LYS A 124 -9.39 10.08 -12.67
CA LYS A 124 -8.67 10.46 -13.89
C LYS A 124 -7.95 9.29 -14.57
N THR A 125 -7.69 8.19 -13.85
CA THR A 125 -6.92 7.04 -14.35
C THR A 125 -7.77 5.75 -14.35
N PRO A 126 -8.40 5.39 -15.48
CA PRO A 126 -9.31 4.24 -15.57
C PRO A 126 -8.71 2.91 -15.08
N GLN A 127 -7.40 2.69 -15.27
CA GLN A 127 -6.70 1.48 -14.85
C GLN A 127 -6.66 1.29 -13.32
N LEU A 128 -6.81 2.37 -12.55
CA LEU A 128 -6.79 2.35 -11.09
C LEU A 128 -8.20 2.22 -10.47
N LYS A 129 -9.26 2.33 -11.28
CA LYS A 129 -10.64 2.22 -10.78
C LYS A 129 -10.89 0.86 -10.15
N GLY A 130 -11.38 0.86 -8.92
CA GLY A 130 -11.60 -0.35 -8.12
C GLY A 130 -10.31 -1.02 -7.61
N LYS A 131 -9.13 -0.40 -7.80
CA LYS A 131 -7.83 -0.95 -7.39
C LYS A 131 -7.14 -0.18 -6.26
N LEU A 132 -7.80 0.79 -5.63
CA LEU A 132 -7.28 1.54 -4.48
C LEU A 132 -7.95 1.07 -3.17
N THR A 133 -7.14 0.71 -2.18
CA THR A 133 -7.54 0.47 -0.79
C THR A 133 -6.83 1.47 0.11
N ILE A 134 -7.56 2.12 1.02
CA ILE A 134 -6.99 3.01 2.04
C ILE A 134 -7.19 2.35 3.40
N SER A 135 -6.10 1.89 3.99
CA SER A 135 -6.06 1.27 5.32
C SER A 135 -6.05 2.34 6.41
N HIS A 136 -6.79 2.10 7.49
CA HIS A 136 -7.07 3.01 8.62
C HIS A 136 -7.95 4.21 8.30
N ALA A 137 -7.51 5.08 7.40
CA ALA A 137 -8.24 6.28 6.96
C ALA A 137 -8.76 7.13 8.14
N PHE A 138 -7.93 7.40 9.16
CA PHE A 138 -8.35 8.11 10.38
C PHE A 138 -8.93 9.50 10.12
N ALA A 139 -8.49 10.17 9.05
CA ALA A 139 -9.09 11.41 8.58
C ALA A 139 -10.61 11.34 8.37
N LEU A 140 -11.16 10.20 7.93
CA LEU A 140 -12.60 10.04 7.70
C LEU A 140 -13.42 10.21 8.99
N ALA A 141 -12.88 9.78 10.13
CA ALA A 141 -13.53 9.96 11.44
C ALA A 141 -13.58 11.43 11.86
N THR A 142 -12.71 12.27 11.29
CA THR A 142 -12.63 13.71 11.58
C THR A 142 -13.37 14.59 10.56
N LEU A 143 -13.99 13.97 9.54
CA LEU A 143 -14.82 14.69 8.58
C LEU A 143 -16.16 15.09 9.23
N ASN A 144 -16.30 16.36 9.58
CA ASN A 144 -17.58 16.91 10.00
C ASN A 144 -18.53 17.08 8.80
N SER A 145 -19.82 16.86 9.03
CA SER A 145 -20.90 16.89 8.03
C SER A 145 -21.10 18.25 7.33
N ASN A 146 -20.36 19.29 7.72
CA ASN A 146 -20.55 20.66 7.28
C ASN A 146 -19.62 21.11 6.14
N ASN A 147 -18.74 20.23 5.63
CA ASN A 147 -17.85 20.53 4.49
C ASN A 147 -18.34 19.87 3.18
N ARG A 148 -19.65 19.92 2.91
CA ARG A 148 -20.23 19.58 1.60
C ARG A 148 -20.40 20.82 0.75
#